data_AF-A0A0P7X576-F1
#
_entry.id   AF-A0A0P7X576-F1
#
_cell.length_a   1.000
_cell.length_b   1.000
_cell.length_c   1.000
_cell.angle_alpha   90.00
_cell.angle_beta   90.00
_cell.angle_gamma   90.00
#
_symmetry.space_group_name_H-M   'P 1'
#
loop_
_entity.id
_entity.type
_entity.pdbx_description
1 polymer ?
#
loop_
_entity_poly.entity_id
_entity_poly.type
_entity_poly.pdbx_seq_one_letter_code
_entity_poly.pdbx_strand_id
1 'polypeptide(L)' 'LILEAMKMENTIKSPGDGVVSEVKVNLKQSVEKNQVLITF' A
#
# COMPACT_ATOMS: atom_id res chain seq x y z
N LEU A 1 3.46 2.68 2.67
CA LEU A 1 2.81 1.36 2.87
C LEU A 1 3.90 0.30 2.92
N ILE A 2 3.83 -0.67 3.83
CA ILE A 2 4.79 -1.78 3.90
C ILE A 2 4.06 -3.02 3.41
N LEU A 3 4.56 -3.61 2.33
CA LEU A 3 4.02 -4.82 1.72
C LEU A 3 4.93 -5.98 2.06
N GLU A 4 4.41 -6.98 2.75
CA GLU A 4 5.15 -8.20 3.03
C GLU A 4 4.83 -9.23 1.93
N ALA A 5 5.84 -9.59 1.14
CA ALA A 5 5.73 -10.62 0.10
C ALA A 5 6.86 -11.63 0.29
N MET A 6 6.51 -12.89 0.55
CA MET A 6 7.46 -14.01 0.63
C MET A 6 8.67 -13.75 1.56
N LYS A 7 8.41 -13.29 2.81
CA LYS A 7 9.43 -12.91 3.81
C LYS A 7 10.27 -11.68 3.45
N MET A 8 9.90 -10.93 2.42
CA MET A 8 10.52 -9.66 2.07
C MET A 8 9.53 -8.51 2.31
N GLU A 9 9.98 -7.51 3.06
CA GLU A 9 9.24 -6.28 3.29
C GLU A 9 9.58 -5.26 2.19
N ASN A 10 8.59 -4.88 1.40
CA ASN A 10 8.70 -3.84 0.37
C ASN A 10 8.04 -2.56 0.87
N THR A 11 8.82 -1.49 0.99
CA THR A 11 8.26 -0.18 1.35
C THR A 11 7.82 0.56 0.09
N ILE A 12 6.50 0.75 -0.07
CA ILE A 12 5.91 1.59 -1.12
C ILE A 12 5.79 3.01 -0.57
N LYS A 13 6.52 3.93 -1.17
CA LYS A 13 6.50 5.37 -0.86
C LYS A 13 5.69 6.12 -1.92
N SER A 14 5.09 7.23 -1.52
CA SER A 14 4.44 8.15 -2.46
C SER A 14 5.49 8.79 -3.37
N PRO A 15 5.23 8.94 -4.69
CA PRO A 15 6.15 9.62 -5.61
C PRO A 15 6.22 11.14 -5.39
N GLY A 16 5.29 11.70 -4.61
CA GLY A 16 5.27 13.13 -4.26
C GLY A 16 4.44 13.40 -3.01
N ASP A 17 4.40 14.66 -2.60
CA ASP A 17 3.64 15.12 -1.44
C ASP A 17 2.14 15.19 -1.75
N GLY A 18 1.31 14.78 -0.79
CA GLY A 18 -0.15 14.76 -0.91
C GLY A 18 -0.80 14.34 0.39
N VAL A 19 -2.11 14.61 0.52
CA VAL A 19 -2.92 14.18 1.67
C VAL A 19 -3.60 12.87 1.31
N VAL A 20 -3.66 11.92 2.25
CA VAL A 20 -4.36 10.65 2.01
C VAL A 20 -5.87 10.88 2.15
N SER A 21 -6.63 10.68 1.07
CA SER A 21 -8.09 10.75 1.10
C SER A 21 -8.72 9.46 1.63
N GLU A 22 -8.25 8.29 1.19
CA GLU A 22 -8.84 7.00 1.60
C GLU A 22 -7.82 5.86 1.54
N VAL A 23 -7.84 4.98 2.55
CA VAL A 23 -7.04 3.75 2.58
C VAL A 23 -7.97 2.57 2.27
N LYS A 24 -7.74 1.89 1.14
CA LYS A 24 -8.59 0.78 0.65
C LYS A 24 -8.12 -0.59 1.12
N VAL A 25 -7.28 -0.64 2.14
CA VAL A 25 -6.67 -1.86 2.66
C VAL A 25 -6.64 -1.88 4.18
N ASN A 26 -6.75 -3.08 4.75
CA ASN A 26 -6.64 -3.33 6.17
C ASN A 26 -5.30 -3.98 6.52
N LEU A 27 -4.96 -3.94 7.82
CA LEU A 27 -3.77 -4.58 8.34
C LEU A 27 -3.80 -6.09 8.04
N LYS A 28 -2.71 -6.64 7.47
CA LYS A 28 -2.58 -8.05 7.05
C LYS A 28 -3.55 -8.52 5.96
N GLN A 29 -4.22 -7.60 5.26
CA GLN A 29 -5.03 -7.95 4.10
C GLN A 29 -4.15 -8.50 2.96
N SER A 30 -4.56 -9.60 2.34
CA SER A 30 -3.94 -10.08 1.10
C SER A 30 -4.32 -9.14 -0.04
N VAL A 31 -3.33 -8.66 -0.77
CA VAL A 31 -3.51 -7.73 -1.89
C VAL A 31 -2.95 -8.32 -3.18
N GLU A 32 -3.61 -8.04 -4.29
CA GLU A 32 -3.22 -8.54 -5.61
C GLU A 32 -2.38 -7.54 -6.40
N LYS A 33 -1.72 -8.02 -7.45
CA LYS A 33 -0.93 -7.18 -8.36
C LYS A 33 -1.86 -6.16 -9.04
N ASN A 34 -1.48 -4.88 -9.00
CA ASN A 34 -2.25 -3.72 -9.50
C ASN A 34 -3.49 -3.33 -8.67
N GLN A 35 -3.67 -3.88 -7.47
CA GLN A 35 -4.73 -3.43 -6.58
C GLN A 35 -4.44 -2.03 -6.04
N VAL A 36 -5.46 -1.16 -6.03
CA VAL A 36 -5.37 0.18 -5.43
C VAL A 36 -5.36 0.04 -3.91
N LEU A 37 -4.29 0.53 -3.28
CA LEU A 37 -4.07 0.41 -1.84
C LEU A 37 -4.48 1.69 -1.11
N ILE A 38 -4.11 2.84 -1.67
CA ILE A 38 -4.36 4.17 -1.12
C ILE A 38 -4.79 5.10 -2.26
N THR A 39 -5.71 6.00 -1.96
CA THR A 39 -6.11 7.10 -2.82
C THR A 39 -5.79 8.42 -2.12
N PHE A 40 -5.14 9.34 -2.83
CA PHE A 40 -4.83 10.69 -2.38
C PHE A 40 -5.95 11.63 -2.80
#